data_AF-A0A7D5NVZ7-F1
#
_entry.id   AF-A0A7D5NVZ7-F1
#
_cell.length_a   1.000
_cell.length_b   1.000
_cell.length_c   1.000
_cell.angle_alpha   90.00
_cell.angle_beta   90.00
_cell.angle_gamma   90.00
#
_symmetry.space_group_name_H-M   'P 1'
#
loop_
_entity.id
_entity.type
_entity.pdbx_description
1 polymer ?
#
loop_
_entity_poly.entity_id
_entity_poly.type
_entity_poly.pdbx_seq_one_letter_code
_entity_poly.pdbx_strand_id
1 'polypeptide(L)'
;MDPEIGTINQDLRSGDRETILRALAALSSVVKDGRMDISSIGPLNDLLMSEDQEIKKEALLILGKHALKKVGDGSSIPILHELLRDKDPEVRENAAWALGEMAGFEVCELCTPYYLTFLLKDETAEVRAMAAWALGRFAERVGVGRNDSLALLKTLLNDESQLVRKGAEWAISRFKEIGFE
;
A
#
# COMPACT_ATOMS: atom_id res chain seq x y z
N MET A 1 13.57 21.57 -1.07
CA MET A 1 12.10 21.47 -1.16
C MET A 1 11.68 22.17 -2.44
N ASP A 2 11.01 21.45 -3.32
CA ASP A 2 10.43 21.98 -4.56
C ASP A 2 9.32 22.99 -4.20
N PRO A 3 9.41 24.28 -4.59
CA PRO A 3 8.42 25.29 -4.23
C PRO A 3 7.00 24.95 -4.68
N GLU A 4 6.86 24.22 -5.79
CA GLU A 4 5.57 23.75 -6.30
C GLU A 4 4.94 22.74 -5.32
N ILE A 5 5.73 21.74 -4.89
CA ILE A 5 5.29 20.74 -3.90
C ILE A 5 4.98 21.41 -2.56
N GLY A 6 5.74 22.44 -2.18
CA GLY A 6 5.47 23.22 -0.97
C GLY A 6 4.08 23.86 -0.97
N THR A 7 3.69 24.50 -2.08
CA THR A 7 2.35 25.10 -2.25
C THR A 7 1.26 24.03 -2.26
N ILE A 8 1.46 22.95 -3.03
CA ILE A 8 0.52 21.82 -3.08
C ILE A 8 0.28 21.25 -1.67
N ASN A 9 1.34 21.07 -0.87
CA ASN A 9 1.24 20.54 0.49
C ASN A 9 0.51 21.47 1.47
N GLN A 10 0.45 22.78 1.19
CA GLN A 10 -0.39 23.72 1.94
C GLN A 10 -1.87 23.55 1.55
N ASP A 11 -2.15 23.45 0.25
CA ASP A 11 -3.52 23.29 -0.27
C ASP A 11 -4.15 21.95 0.16
N LEU A 12 -3.34 20.88 0.26
CA LEU A 12 -3.76 19.60 0.83
C LEU A 12 -4.27 19.70 2.28
N ARG A 13 -3.86 20.73 3.02
CA ARG A 13 -4.29 20.98 4.40
C ARG A 13 -5.32 22.09 4.53
N SER A 14 -5.87 22.58 3.41
CA SER A 14 -6.82 23.69 3.41
C SER A 14 -8.13 23.39 4.14
N GLY A 15 -8.47 22.10 4.32
CA GLY A 15 -9.76 21.67 4.88
C GLY A 15 -10.95 21.86 3.93
N ASP A 16 -10.74 22.53 2.80
CA ASP A 16 -11.71 22.70 1.73
C ASP A 16 -11.60 21.56 0.73
N ARG A 17 -12.71 20.82 0.55
CA ARG A 17 -12.75 19.62 -0.30
C ARG A 17 -12.28 19.89 -1.72
N GLU A 18 -12.75 20.97 -2.34
CA GLU A 18 -12.42 21.28 -3.74
C GLU A 18 -10.94 21.62 -3.90
N THR A 19 -10.40 22.41 -2.97
CA THR A 19 -8.99 22.77 -2.93
C THR A 19 -8.11 21.53 -2.70
N ILE A 20 -8.50 20.63 -1.80
CA ILE A 20 -7.79 19.37 -1.56
C ILE A 20 -7.76 18.51 -2.83
N LEU A 21 -8.88 18.31 -3.52
CA LEU A 21 -8.91 17.49 -4.74
C LEU A 21 -8.07 18.09 -5.88
N ARG A 22 -8.10 19.42 -6.04
CA ARG A 22 -7.22 20.11 -7.00
C ARG A 22 -5.75 19.91 -6.64
N ALA A 23 -5.41 19.99 -5.36
CA ALA A 23 -4.05 19.77 -4.88
C ALA A 23 -3.59 18.30 -5.04
N LEU A 24 -4.47 17.33 -4.77
CA LEU A 24 -4.19 15.90 -5.00
C LEU A 24 -3.96 15.63 -6.50
N ALA A 25 -4.79 16.18 -7.38
CA ALA A 25 -4.61 16.05 -8.82
C ALA A 25 -3.27 16.67 -9.29
N ALA A 26 -2.93 17.86 -8.78
CA ALA A 26 -1.65 18.51 -9.05
C ALA A 26 -0.47 17.66 -8.54
N LEU A 27 -0.56 17.17 -7.30
CA LEU A 27 0.46 16.29 -6.73
C LEU A 27 0.62 15.01 -7.55
N SER A 28 -0.49 14.37 -7.96
CA SER A 28 -0.41 13.17 -8.79
C SER A 28 0.23 13.47 -10.15
N SER A 29 0.09 14.68 -10.72
CA SER A 29 0.79 15.05 -11.95
C SER A 29 2.29 15.15 -11.71
N VAL A 30 2.70 15.88 -10.67
CA VAL A 30 4.11 16.06 -10.28
C VAL A 30 4.78 14.70 -10.00
N VAL A 31 4.08 13.79 -9.32
CA VAL A 31 4.55 12.43 -9.03
C VAL A 31 4.68 11.58 -10.29
N LYS A 32 3.78 11.74 -11.27
CA LYS A 32 3.90 11.04 -12.58
C LYS A 32 5.15 11.48 -13.33
N ASP A 33 5.57 12.72 -13.17
CA ASP A 33 6.82 13.25 -13.73
C ASP A 33 8.06 12.81 -12.94
N GLY A 34 7.89 11.97 -11.91
CA GLY A 34 8.98 11.43 -11.10
C GLY A 34 9.50 12.40 -10.03
N ARG A 35 8.84 13.54 -9.85
CA ARG A 35 9.15 14.51 -8.79
C ARG A 35 8.35 14.14 -7.55
N MET A 36 9.05 13.68 -6.51
CA MET A 36 8.46 13.31 -5.21
C MET A 36 9.33 13.90 -4.10
N ASP A 37 8.68 14.33 -3.02
CA ASP A 37 9.35 14.90 -1.86
C ASP A 37 8.69 14.36 -0.58
N ILE A 38 9.52 14.00 0.39
CA ILE A 38 9.10 13.41 1.67
C ILE A 38 8.20 14.35 2.49
N SER A 39 8.27 15.66 2.26
CA SER A 39 7.37 16.64 2.87
C SER A 39 5.89 16.42 2.54
N SER A 40 5.59 15.66 1.49
CA SER A 40 4.22 15.30 1.09
C SER A 40 3.64 14.15 1.94
N ILE A 41 4.46 13.39 2.66
CA ILE A 41 4.01 12.23 3.45
C ILE A 41 3.09 12.66 4.60
N GLY A 42 3.46 13.72 5.33
CA GLY A 42 2.62 14.28 6.39
C GLY A 42 1.21 14.67 5.93
N PRO A 43 1.06 15.55 4.92
CA PRO A 43 -0.28 15.91 4.44
C PRO A 43 -1.04 14.72 3.83
N LEU A 44 -0.36 13.78 3.17
CA LEU A 44 -1.01 12.56 2.67
C LEU A 44 -1.56 11.71 3.82
N ASN A 45 -0.80 11.53 4.91
CA ASN A 45 -1.26 10.81 6.10
C ASN A 45 -2.50 11.46 6.71
N ASP A 46 -2.55 12.80 6.78
CA ASP A 46 -3.73 13.52 7.26
C ASP A 46 -4.97 13.18 6.40
N LEU A 47 -4.80 13.08 5.08
CA LEU A 47 -5.87 12.81 4.13
C LEU A 47 -6.28 11.33 4.04
N LEU A 48 -5.39 10.39 4.39
CA LEU A 48 -5.73 8.97 4.51
C LEU A 48 -6.81 8.71 5.59
N MET A 49 -6.86 9.57 6.60
CA MET A 49 -7.85 9.53 7.67
C MET A 49 -9.14 10.29 7.32
N SER A 50 -9.27 10.80 6.09
CA SER A 50 -10.48 11.49 5.63
C SER A 50 -11.67 10.53 5.54
N GLU A 51 -12.85 11.02 5.89
CA GLU A 51 -14.13 10.32 5.65
C GLU A 51 -14.52 10.35 4.15
N ASP A 52 -13.98 11.32 3.39
CA ASP A 52 -14.20 11.42 1.95
C ASP A 52 -13.40 10.32 1.23
N GLN A 53 -14.13 9.40 0.60
CA GLN A 53 -13.56 8.24 -0.07
C GLN A 53 -12.68 8.60 -1.26
N GLU A 54 -13.04 9.66 -1.99
CA GLU A 54 -12.27 10.10 -3.17
C GLU A 54 -10.90 10.66 -2.72
N ILE A 55 -10.92 11.53 -1.69
CA ILE A 55 -9.70 12.08 -1.09
C ILE A 55 -8.81 10.96 -0.55
N LYS A 56 -9.39 10.02 0.21
CA LYS A 56 -8.67 8.90 0.81
C LYS A 56 -8.00 8.03 -0.27
N LYS A 57 -8.73 7.62 -1.30
CA LYS A 57 -8.21 6.78 -2.39
C LYS A 57 -7.08 7.45 -3.15
N GLU A 58 -7.25 8.73 -3.50
CA GLU A 58 -6.25 9.46 -4.26
C GLU A 58 -4.97 9.70 -3.42
N ALA A 59 -5.12 10.06 -2.15
CA ALA A 59 -3.99 10.18 -1.22
C ALA A 59 -3.24 8.84 -1.08
N LEU A 60 -3.96 7.73 -0.98
CA LEU A 60 -3.39 6.39 -0.86
C LEU A 60 -2.63 5.96 -2.11
N LEU A 61 -3.18 6.24 -3.30
CA LEU A 61 -2.50 5.99 -4.57
C LEU A 61 -1.21 6.80 -4.70
N ILE A 62 -1.25 8.09 -4.32
CA ILE A 62 -0.08 8.97 -4.34
C ILE A 62 0.99 8.47 -3.35
N LEU A 63 0.58 8.06 -2.15
CA LEU A 63 1.49 7.50 -1.14
C LEU A 63 2.17 6.22 -1.66
N GLY A 64 1.42 5.30 -2.26
CA GLY A 64 2.02 4.08 -2.82
C GLY A 64 3.01 4.37 -3.96
N LYS A 65 2.79 5.42 -4.76
CA LYS A 65 3.79 5.89 -5.76
C LYS A 65 5.06 6.44 -5.11
N HIS A 66 4.93 7.16 -4.00
CA HIS A 66 6.09 7.58 -3.20
C HIS A 66 6.84 6.35 -2.67
N ALA A 67 6.12 5.36 -2.14
CA ALA A 67 6.68 4.11 -1.65
C ALA A 67 7.45 3.35 -2.75
N LEU A 68 6.87 3.22 -3.94
CA LEU A 68 7.49 2.59 -5.11
C LEU A 68 8.84 3.23 -5.47
N LYS A 69 8.97 4.54 -5.23
CA LYS A 69 10.17 5.33 -5.52
C LYS A 69 11.09 5.50 -4.32
N LYS A 70 10.84 4.75 -3.24
CA LYS A 70 11.61 4.77 -2.00
C LYS A 70 11.63 6.14 -1.30
N VAL A 71 10.53 6.89 -1.43
CA VAL A 71 10.33 8.17 -0.74
C VAL A 71 9.32 7.97 0.38
N GLY A 72 9.76 8.10 1.63
CA GLY A 72 8.92 7.99 2.83
C GLY A 72 9.71 7.76 4.11
N ASP A 73 9.03 7.84 5.26
CA ASP A 73 9.64 7.75 6.60
C ASP A 73 8.96 6.72 7.52
N GLY A 74 8.04 5.91 7.00
CA GLY A 74 7.35 4.86 7.76
C GLY A 74 6.20 5.36 8.63
N SER A 75 6.00 6.68 8.75
CA SER A 75 4.90 7.27 9.51
C SER A 75 3.51 6.85 9.00
N SER A 76 3.41 6.46 7.73
CA SER A 76 2.17 5.97 7.12
C SER A 76 1.83 4.52 7.51
N ILE A 77 2.78 3.72 8.03
CA ILE A 77 2.59 2.28 8.24
C ILE A 77 1.41 1.97 9.18
N PRO A 78 1.29 2.61 10.36
CA PRO A 78 0.16 2.36 11.25
C PRO A 78 -1.19 2.69 10.60
N ILE A 79 -1.25 3.80 9.84
CA ILE A 79 -2.46 4.22 9.12
C ILE A 79 -2.81 3.18 8.04
N LEU A 80 -1.82 2.72 7.28
CA LEU A 80 -2.03 1.70 6.26
C LEU A 80 -2.53 0.39 6.86
N HIS A 81 -2.03 -0.02 8.05
CA HIS A 81 -2.55 -1.21 8.75
C HIS A 81 -4.04 -1.09 9.10
N GLU A 82 -4.50 0.10 9.48
CA GLU A 82 -5.93 0.36 9.72
C GLU A 82 -6.74 0.28 8.42
N LEU A 83 -6.23 0.86 7.33
CA LEU A 83 -6.89 0.88 6.03
C LEU A 83 -7.02 -0.50 5.37
N LEU A 84 -6.24 -1.49 5.79
CA LEU A 84 -6.44 -2.90 5.40
C LEU A 84 -7.80 -3.46 5.84
N ARG A 85 -8.52 -2.78 6.74
CA ARG A 85 -9.87 -3.15 7.21
C ARG A 85 -10.94 -2.17 6.76
N ASP A 86 -10.63 -1.26 5.83
CA ASP A 86 -11.62 -0.31 5.31
C ASP A 86 -12.79 -1.06 4.64
N LYS A 87 -13.98 -0.47 4.69
CA LYS A 87 -15.18 -1.02 4.06
C LYS A 87 -15.06 -1.05 2.54
N ASP A 88 -14.30 -0.11 1.96
CA ASP A 88 -14.11 -0.02 0.52
C ASP A 88 -12.99 -0.96 0.06
N PRO A 89 -13.26 -1.93 -0.83
CA PRO A 89 -12.26 -2.88 -1.28
C PRO A 89 -11.10 -2.22 -2.03
N GLU A 90 -11.32 -1.12 -2.74
CA GLU A 90 -10.26 -0.40 -3.44
C GLU A 90 -9.28 0.25 -2.46
N VAL A 91 -9.77 0.71 -1.30
CA VAL A 91 -8.92 1.22 -0.22
C VAL A 91 -8.09 0.08 0.37
N ARG A 92 -8.70 -1.08 0.65
CA ARG A 92 -7.96 -2.25 1.16
C ARG A 92 -6.88 -2.72 0.20
N GLU A 93 -7.20 -2.80 -1.09
CA GLU A 93 -6.26 -3.16 -2.15
C GLU A 93 -5.08 -2.17 -2.22
N ASN A 94 -5.37 -0.88 -2.32
CA ASN A 94 -4.34 0.14 -2.42
C ASN A 94 -3.46 0.22 -1.17
N ALA A 95 -4.02 -0.06 0.02
CA ALA A 95 -3.25 -0.14 1.27
C ALA A 95 -2.29 -1.34 1.26
N ALA A 96 -2.76 -2.51 0.81
CA ALA A 96 -1.92 -3.68 0.65
C ALA A 96 -0.80 -3.44 -0.38
N TRP A 97 -1.12 -2.79 -1.50
CA TRP A 97 -0.14 -2.39 -2.50
C TRP A 97 0.94 -1.46 -1.92
N ALA A 98 0.52 -0.38 -1.26
CA ALA A 98 1.44 0.59 -0.66
C ALA A 98 2.37 -0.08 0.37
N LEU A 99 1.84 -0.93 1.26
CA LEU A 99 2.64 -1.70 2.22
C LEU A 99 3.64 -2.64 1.53
N GLY A 100 3.24 -3.31 0.45
CA GLY A 100 4.15 -4.13 -0.36
C GLY A 100 5.25 -3.30 -1.03
N GLU A 101 4.95 -2.06 -1.44
CA GLU A 101 5.95 -1.11 -1.95
C GLU A 101 6.93 -0.62 -0.88
N MET A 102 6.42 -0.42 0.34
CA MET A 102 7.23 -0.08 1.52
C MET A 102 8.06 -1.26 2.03
N ALA A 103 7.85 -2.49 1.57
CA ALA A 103 8.74 -3.61 1.87
C ALA A 103 10.17 -3.27 1.44
N GLY A 104 11.11 -3.33 2.38
CA GLY A 104 12.51 -2.95 2.17
C GLY A 104 12.85 -1.50 2.50
N PHE A 105 11.90 -0.71 2.99
CA PHE A 105 12.21 0.53 3.70
C PHE A 105 12.90 0.17 5.02
N GLU A 106 13.90 0.96 5.45
CA GLU A 106 14.59 0.74 6.73
C GLU A 106 13.62 0.80 7.93
N VAL A 107 12.56 1.59 7.76
CA VAL A 107 11.46 1.81 8.71
C VAL A 107 10.32 0.80 8.59
N CYS A 108 10.45 -0.23 7.74
CA CYS A 108 9.37 -1.19 7.50
C CYS A 108 9.12 -2.07 8.73
N GLU A 109 7.86 -2.10 9.20
CA GLU A 109 7.50 -2.92 10.37
C GLU A 109 7.41 -4.40 10.01
N LEU A 110 8.21 -5.23 10.69
CA LEU A 110 8.23 -6.69 10.55
C LEU A 110 6.88 -7.37 10.88
N CYS A 111 5.97 -6.66 11.56
CA CYS A 111 4.62 -7.15 11.83
C CYS A 111 3.68 -6.99 10.63
N THR A 112 4.03 -6.22 9.59
CA THR A 112 3.15 -5.97 8.44
C THR A 112 2.62 -7.24 7.76
N PRO A 113 3.43 -8.31 7.56
CA PRO A 113 2.92 -9.58 7.03
C PRO A 113 1.77 -10.20 7.85
N TYR A 114 1.71 -9.95 9.17
CA TYR A 114 0.58 -10.40 9.99
C TYR A 114 -0.73 -9.76 9.53
N TYR A 115 -0.76 -8.44 9.31
CA TYR A 115 -1.95 -7.73 8.86
C TYR A 115 -2.37 -8.13 7.44
N LEU A 116 -1.40 -8.27 6.52
CA LEU A 116 -1.66 -8.70 5.15
C LEU A 116 -2.23 -10.12 5.06
N THR A 117 -1.90 -10.99 6.01
CA THR A 117 -2.40 -12.39 6.05
C THR A 117 -3.92 -12.46 6.12
N PHE A 118 -4.58 -11.50 6.78
CA PHE A 118 -6.04 -11.50 6.89
C PHE A 118 -6.72 -11.25 5.53
N LEU A 119 -6.11 -10.47 4.65
CA LEU A 119 -6.67 -10.11 3.34
C LEU A 119 -6.59 -11.26 2.34
N LEU A 120 -5.82 -12.32 2.62
CA LEU A 120 -5.86 -13.54 1.81
C LEU A 120 -7.23 -14.23 1.81
N LYS A 121 -8.13 -13.85 2.74
CA LYS A 121 -9.51 -14.34 2.81
C LYS A 121 -10.55 -13.27 2.46
N ASP A 122 -10.11 -12.14 1.91
CA ASP A 122 -11.01 -11.05 1.55
C ASP A 122 -12.05 -11.51 0.52
N GLU A 123 -13.24 -10.92 0.56
CA GLU A 123 -14.31 -11.25 -0.39
C GLU A 123 -13.96 -10.82 -1.82
N THR A 124 -13.18 -9.75 -1.97
CA THR A 124 -12.79 -9.19 -3.26
C THR A 124 -11.52 -9.86 -3.78
N ALA A 125 -11.56 -10.34 -5.02
CA ALA A 125 -10.45 -11.08 -5.63
C ALA A 125 -9.19 -10.22 -5.80
N GLU A 126 -9.37 -8.95 -6.18
CA GLU A 126 -8.32 -7.96 -6.33
C GLU A 126 -7.57 -7.75 -5.01
N VAL A 127 -8.30 -7.63 -3.90
CA VAL A 127 -7.72 -7.50 -2.55
C VAL A 127 -6.94 -8.75 -2.16
N ARG A 128 -7.49 -9.96 -2.38
CA ARG A 128 -6.78 -11.23 -2.11
C ARG A 128 -5.48 -11.32 -2.90
N ALA A 129 -5.53 -10.99 -4.20
CA ALA A 129 -4.36 -11.04 -5.07
C ALA A 129 -3.29 -10.03 -4.65
N MET A 130 -3.69 -8.81 -4.29
CA MET A 130 -2.77 -7.78 -3.85
C MET A 130 -2.12 -8.12 -2.50
N ALA A 131 -2.88 -8.73 -1.58
CA ALA A 131 -2.34 -9.22 -0.32
C ALA A 131 -1.30 -10.34 -0.54
N ALA A 132 -1.58 -11.28 -1.45
CA ALA A 132 -0.62 -12.31 -1.83
C ALA A 132 0.66 -11.70 -2.41
N TRP A 133 0.52 -10.76 -3.35
CA TRP A 133 1.65 -10.04 -3.91
C TRP A 133 2.43 -9.26 -2.85
N ALA A 134 1.77 -8.55 -1.94
CA ALA A 134 2.44 -7.80 -0.89
C ALA A 134 3.23 -8.72 0.04
N LEU A 135 2.67 -9.86 0.44
CA LEU A 135 3.40 -10.88 1.23
C LEU A 135 4.64 -11.41 0.50
N GLY A 136 4.53 -11.69 -0.80
CA GLY A 136 5.68 -12.10 -1.60
C GLY A 136 6.76 -11.01 -1.68
N ARG A 137 6.38 -9.73 -1.71
CA ARG A 137 7.30 -8.59 -1.68
C ARG A 137 8.05 -8.48 -0.35
N PHE A 138 7.39 -8.78 0.77
CA PHE A 138 8.06 -8.89 2.08
C PHE A 138 9.06 -10.04 2.10
N ALA A 139 8.70 -11.21 1.56
CA ALA A 139 9.64 -12.32 1.45
C ALA A 139 10.84 -11.95 0.56
N GLU A 140 10.60 -11.38 -0.61
CA GLU A 140 11.64 -11.00 -1.59
C GLU A 140 12.61 -9.94 -1.06
N ARG A 141 12.07 -8.86 -0.45
CA ARG A 141 12.87 -7.66 -0.16
C ARG A 141 13.49 -7.64 1.22
N VAL A 142 12.85 -8.28 2.20
CA VAL A 142 13.31 -8.26 3.60
C VAL A 142 13.46 -9.65 4.20
N GLY A 143 13.21 -10.72 3.44
CA GLY A 143 13.38 -12.08 3.93
C GLY A 143 12.34 -12.52 4.96
N VAL A 144 11.17 -11.86 4.99
CA VAL A 144 10.14 -12.10 6.01
C VAL A 144 8.96 -12.86 5.40
N GLY A 145 8.65 -14.00 6.01
CA GLY A 145 7.45 -14.79 5.73
C GLY A 145 6.81 -15.30 7.03
N ARG A 146 5.61 -15.87 6.93
CA ARG A 146 4.93 -16.53 8.05
C ARG A 146 4.26 -17.83 7.60
N ASN A 147 4.27 -18.84 8.47
CA ASN A 147 3.70 -20.16 8.14
C ASN A 147 2.17 -20.13 7.96
N ASP A 148 1.47 -19.27 8.70
CA ASP A 148 0.03 -19.05 8.52
C ASP A 148 -0.30 -18.39 7.19
N SER A 149 0.48 -17.37 6.78
CA SER A 149 0.40 -16.80 5.42
C SER A 149 0.63 -17.87 4.36
N LEU A 150 1.68 -18.68 4.49
CA LEU A 150 2.00 -19.74 3.53
C LEU A 150 0.86 -20.76 3.38
N ALA A 151 0.28 -21.20 4.50
CA ALA A 151 -0.84 -22.13 4.49
C ALA A 151 -2.03 -21.55 3.71
N LEU A 152 -2.36 -20.27 3.93
CA LEU A 152 -3.44 -19.60 3.20
C LEU A 152 -3.09 -19.38 1.72
N LEU A 153 -1.87 -18.96 1.41
CA LEU A 153 -1.40 -18.83 0.02
C LEU A 153 -1.55 -20.17 -0.75
N LYS A 154 -1.22 -21.31 -0.11
CA LYS A 154 -1.42 -22.64 -0.72
C LYS A 154 -2.89 -22.92 -1.02
N THR A 155 -3.83 -22.47 -0.18
CA THR A 155 -5.27 -22.61 -0.48
C THR A 155 -5.70 -21.77 -1.68
N LEU A 156 -5.11 -20.58 -1.85
CA LEU A 156 -5.39 -19.66 -2.96
C LEU A 156 -4.92 -20.17 -4.33
N LEU A 157 -4.13 -21.24 -4.38
CA LEU A 157 -3.81 -21.93 -5.65
C LEU A 157 -5.07 -22.52 -6.33
N ASN A 158 -6.17 -22.69 -5.58
CA ASN A 158 -7.45 -23.14 -6.10
C ASN A 158 -8.51 -22.02 -6.11
N ASP A 159 -8.12 -20.76 -5.93
CA ASP A 159 -9.04 -19.62 -5.96
C ASP A 159 -9.74 -19.51 -7.32
N GLU A 160 -10.99 -19.04 -7.36
CA GLU A 160 -11.76 -18.85 -8.59
C GLU A 160 -11.08 -17.86 -9.54
N SER A 161 -10.47 -16.82 -8.99
CA SER A 161 -9.78 -15.78 -9.76
C SER A 161 -8.40 -16.22 -10.20
N GLN A 162 -8.14 -16.14 -11.51
CA GLN A 162 -6.81 -16.41 -12.05
C GLN A 162 -5.76 -15.44 -11.52
N LEU A 163 -6.14 -14.19 -11.26
CA LEU A 163 -5.24 -13.18 -10.69
C LEU A 163 -4.75 -13.60 -9.30
N VAL A 164 -5.67 -14.09 -8.47
CA VAL A 164 -5.36 -14.57 -7.11
C VAL A 164 -4.43 -15.78 -7.16
N ARG A 165 -4.73 -16.77 -8.02
CA ARG A 165 -3.86 -17.96 -8.18
C ARG A 165 -2.43 -17.56 -8.55
N LYS A 166 -2.25 -16.67 -9.53
CA LYS A 166 -0.93 -16.18 -9.96
C LYS A 166 -0.21 -15.41 -8.84
N GLY A 167 -0.93 -14.56 -8.11
CA GLY A 167 -0.37 -13.85 -6.96
C GLY A 167 0.12 -14.80 -5.87
N ALA A 168 -0.67 -15.84 -5.56
CA ALA A 168 -0.32 -16.86 -4.59
C ALA A 168 0.89 -17.70 -5.04
N GLU A 169 0.93 -18.15 -6.29
CA GLU A 169 2.07 -18.88 -6.86
C GLU A 169 3.37 -18.07 -6.75
N TRP A 170 3.31 -16.79 -7.12
CA TRP A 170 4.47 -15.90 -7.05
C TRP A 170 4.94 -15.70 -5.60
N ALA A 171 4.02 -15.45 -4.67
CA ALA A 171 4.34 -15.27 -3.26
C ALA A 171 4.94 -16.53 -2.62
N ILE A 172 4.38 -17.71 -2.91
CA ILE A 172 4.92 -19.01 -2.45
C ILE A 172 6.34 -19.21 -2.98
N SER A 173 6.61 -18.83 -4.23
CA SER A 173 7.97 -18.91 -4.77
C SER A 173 8.95 -18.05 -3.98
N ARG A 174 8.58 -16.82 -3.59
CA ARG A 174 9.43 -15.95 -2.76
C ARG A 174 9.63 -16.53 -1.35
N PHE A 175 8.59 -17.12 -0.77
CA PHE A 175 8.67 -17.79 0.53
C PHE A 175 9.65 -18.97 0.51
N LYS A 176 9.68 -19.76 -0.58
CA LYS A 176 10.65 -20.85 -0.73
C LYS A 176 12.09 -20.38 -0.76
N GLU A 177 12.37 -19.25 -1.40
CA GLU A 177 13.71 -18.65 -1.44
C GLU A 177 14.25 -18.27 -0.06
N ILE A 178 13.35 -18.06 0.91
CA ILE A 178 13.69 -17.71 2.29
C ILE A 178 13.47 -18.88 3.27
N GLY A 179 13.33 -20.12 2.76
CA GLY A 179 13.36 -21.36 3.55
C GLY A 179 12.00 -21.86 4.04
N PHE A 180 10.89 -21.37 3.49
CA PHE A 180 9.55 -21.87 3.81
C PHE A 180 9.13 -22.99 2.82
N GLU A 181 8.44 -24.02 3.33
CA GLU A 181 8.04 -25.20 2.54
C GLU A 181 6.53 -25.42 2.42
#